data_AF-A0A3R7N1Z4-F1
#
_entry.id   AF-A0A3R7N1Z4-F1
#
_cell.length_a   1.000
_cell.length_b   1.000
_cell.length_c   1.000
_cell.angle_alpha   90.00
_cell.angle_beta   90.00
_cell.angle_gamma   90.00
#
_symmetry.space_group_name_H-M   'P 1'
#
loop_
_entity.id
_entity.type
_entity.pdbx_description
1 polymer ?
#
loop_
_entity_poly.entity_id
_entity_poly.type
_entity_poly.pdbx_seq_one_letter_code
_entity_poly.pdbx_strand_id
1 'polypeptide(L)'
;MAALESLNFDAETAVHYIHCVISDVPMNLALSELAPMVVPRPESDTVKELEAVGCRIVPHQIQMFKERLERKFGFVTFFIHETSRAASDEELHKLALRWVHRDLTPQLGSVKACVALGQPPECYSSVPFLRALREECTFLDAKKVKNVKKLETFLLTKVCFYSEGLNLDKNNKDELMGAERKNNAGEAWKVVGSFGMSSLTWSELLWLVREHSGMPPVVVSKGNVDISKCDKEALRTFLEETLLPLIRVVA
;
A
#
# COMPACT_ATOMS: atom_id res chain seq x y z
N MET A 1 3.73 19.25 -19.33
CA MET A 1 3.45 19.97 -18.07
C MET A 1 3.26 19.02 -16.89
N ALA A 2 2.47 17.94 -16.99
CA ALA A 2 2.27 16.97 -15.89
C ALA A 2 3.54 16.29 -15.32
N ALA A 3 4.56 16.02 -16.14
CA ALA A 3 5.82 15.41 -15.65
C ALA A 3 6.65 16.34 -14.74
N LEU A 4 6.52 17.66 -14.89
CA LEU A 4 7.20 18.66 -14.04
C LEU A 4 6.44 18.88 -12.71
N GLU A 5 5.11 18.75 -12.72
CA GLU A 5 4.27 18.79 -11.52
C GLU A 5 4.54 17.60 -10.59
N SER A 6 4.82 16.42 -11.15
CA SER A 6 5.10 15.20 -10.39
C SER A 6 6.40 15.27 -9.56
N LEU A 7 7.46 15.91 -10.08
CA LEU A 7 8.77 15.96 -9.40
C LEU A 7 8.80 16.79 -8.10
N ASN A 8 7.94 17.79 -7.99
CA ASN A 8 7.85 18.69 -6.83
C ASN A 8 6.53 18.56 -6.08
N PHE A 9 5.80 17.47 -6.30
CA PHE A 9 4.48 17.27 -5.70
C PHE A 9 4.60 16.99 -4.21
N ASP A 10 3.94 17.81 -3.39
CA ASP A 10 3.84 17.57 -1.95
C ASP A 10 2.61 16.72 -1.64
N ALA A 11 2.86 15.43 -1.35
CA ALA A 11 1.83 14.47 -1.00
C ALA A 11 1.04 14.85 0.26
N GLU A 12 1.61 15.65 1.17
CA GLU A 12 0.93 16.10 2.40
C GLU A 12 -0.23 17.05 2.11
N THR A 13 -0.12 17.81 1.01
CA THR A 13 -1.14 18.80 0.59
C THR A 13 -2.24 18.21 -0.28
N ALA A 14 -2.10 16.95 -0.69
CA ALA A 14 -3.00 16.29 -1.62
C ALA A 14 -4.25 15.75 -0.92
N VAL A 15 -5.43 16.09 -1.45
CA VAL A 15 -6.69 15.47 -1.00
C VAL A 15 -6.72 13.99 -1.40
N HIS A 16 -6.42 13.70 -2.67
CA HIS A 16 -6.32 12.33 -3.19
C HIS A 16 -4.88 11.98 -3.51
N TYR A 17 -4.32 11.06 -2.71
CA TYR A 17 -2.99 10.51 -2.90
C TYR A 17 -3.02 9.00 -2.70
N ILE A 18 -3.12 8.28 -3.81
CA ILE A 18 -3.45 6.85 -3.82
C ILE A 18 -2.16 6.05 -3.82
N HIS A 19 -2.00 5.17 -2.84
CA HIS A 19 -0.91 4.20 -2.78
C HIS A 19 -1.38 2.82 -3.22
N CYS A 20 -0.71 2.24 -4.21
CA CYS A 20 -0.92 0.87 -4.65
C CYS A 20 0.37 0.07 -4.45
N VAL A 21 0.23 -1.16 -3.98
CA VAL A 21 1.33 -2.14 -3.94
C VAL A 21 1.31 -3.00 -5.18
N ILE A 22 2.49 -3.34 -5.67
CA ILE A 22 2.71 -4.20 -6.83
C ILE A 22 3.39 -5.48 -6.34
N SER A 23 2.83 -6.63 -6.68
CA SER A 23 3.32 -7.96 -6.27
C SER A 23 3.45 -8.92 -7.46
N ASP A 24 4.01 -10.11 -7.18
CA ASP A 24 4.19 -11.21 -8.14
C ASP A 24 4.97 -10.90 -9.43
N VAL A 25 5.76 -9.82 -9.41
CA VAL A 25 6.46 -9.34 -10.60
C VAL A 25 7.59 -10.30 -11.00
N PRO A 26 7.63 -10.81 -12.25
CA PRO A 26 8.68 -11.70 -12.72
C PRO A 26 10.08 -11.09 -12.57
N MET A 27 11.06 -11.86 -12.07
CA MET A 27 12.43 -11.37 -11.80
C MET A 27 13.12 -10.75 -13.03
N ASN A 28 12.79 -11.23 -14.22
CA ASN A 28 13.32 -10.75 -15.50
C ASN A 28 12.59 -9.52 -16.08
N LEU A 29 11.38 -9.18 -15.62
CA LEU A 29 10.63 -8.03 -16.15
C LEU A 29 11.32 -6.69 -15.83
N ALA A 30 11.75 -5.93 -16.82
CA ALA A 30 12.42 -4.66 -16.55
C ALA A 30 11.45 -3.59 -16.03
N LEU A 31 11.95 -2.63 -15.25
CA LEU A 31 11.14 -1.47 -14.81
C LEU A 31 10.66 -0.65 -16.01
N SER A 32 11.43 -0.60 -17.10
CA SER A 32 11.05 0.06 -18.35
C SER A 32 9.86 -0.59 -19.06
N GLU A 33 9.62 -1.88 -18.83
CA GLU A 33 8.45 -2.60 -19.36
C GLU A 33 7.23 -2.43 -18.44
N LEU A 34 7.46 -2.28 -17.13
CA LEU A 34 6.41 -2.14 -16.13
C LEU A 34 5.89 -0.70 -16.02
N ALA A 35 6.78 0.31 -16.07
CA ALA A 35 6.43 1.71 -15.85
C ALA A 35 5.38 2.27 -16.84
N PRO A 36 5.38 1.91 -18.15
CA PRO A 36 4.29 2.32 -19.05
C PRO A 36 2.92 1.76 -18.66
N MET A 37 2.89 0.65 -17.92
CA MET A 37 1.65 -0.04 -17.55
C MET A 37 0.92 0.60 -16.37
N VAL A 38 1.57 1.54 -15.66
CA VAL A 38 0.94 2.31 -14.58
C VAL A 38 0.40 3.66 -15.05
N VAL A 39 0.58 4.01 -16.32
CA VAL A 39 0.08 5.26 -16.89
C VAL A 39 -1.39 5.09 -17.27
N PRO A 40 -2.32 5.96 -16.80
CA PRO A 40 -3.73 5.90 -17.21
C PRO A 40 -3.88 5.95 -18.72
N ARG A 41 -4.70 5.05 -19.28
CA ARG A 41 -4.97 4.99 -20.72
C ARG A 41 -6.11 5.96 -21.07
N PRO A 42 -5.92 6.92 -21.98
CA PRO A 42 -6.96 7.87 -22.37
C PRO A 42 -8.24 7.21 -22.93
N GLU A 43 -8.11 5.99 -23.45
CA GLU A 43 -9.24 5.26 -24.04
C GLU A 43 -10.16 4.64 -22.98
N SER A 44 -9.70 4.52 -21.73
CA SER A 44 -10.48 3.98 -20.61
C SER A 44 -11.70 4.85 -20.31
N ASP A 45 -12.86 4.22 -20.16
CA ASP A 45 -14.09 4.91 -19.79
C ASP A 45 -13.97 5.61 -18.44
N THR A 46 -13.29 4.99 -17.46
CA THR A 46 -13.07 5.62 -16.15
C THR A 46 -12.19 6.87 -16.26
N VAL A 47 -11.17 6.85 -17.13
CA VAL A 47 -10.30 8.01 -17.37
C VAL A 47 -11.08 9.13 -18.05
N LYS A 48 -11.92 8.82 -19.04
CA LYS A 48 -12.80 9.81 -19.68
C LYS A 48 -13.80 10.43 -18.70
N GLU A 49 -14.38 9.62 -17.80
CA GLU A 49 -15.28 10.12 -16.74
C GLU A 49 -14.55 11.12 -15.82
N LEU A 50 -13.30 10.83 -15.45
CA LEU A 50 -12.47 11.75 -14.64
C LEU A 50 -12.14 13.04 -15.39
N GLU A 51 -11.75 12.94 -16.66
CA GLU A 51 -11.44 14.10 -17.50
C GLU A 51 -12.68 14.99 -17.71
N ALA A 52 -13.87 14.39 -17.86
CA ALA A 52 -15.13 15.13 -18.00
C ALA A 52 -15.49 15.97 -16.77
N VAL A 53 -15.04 15.58 -15.58
CA VAL A 53 -15.20 16.37 -14.34
C VAL A 53 -13.98 17.25 -14.02
N GLY A 54 -13.07 17.41 -14.99
CA GLY A 54 -11.90 18.28 -14.90
C GLY A 54 -10.79 17.73 -14.02
N CYS A 55 -10.65 16.41 -13.93
CA CYS A 55 -9.66 15.73 -13.11
C CYS A 55 -8.83 14.73 -13.93
N ARG A 56 -7.57 14.51 -13.54
CA ARG A 56 -6.71 13.48 -14.14
C ARG A 56 -5.93 12.73 -13.08
N ILE A 57 -5.75 11.43 -13.25
CA ILE A 57 -4.85 10.63 -12.42
C ILE A 57 -3.43 10.81 -12.95
N VAL A 58 -2.48 11.13 -12.07
CA VAL A 58 -1.07 11.34 -12.43
C VAL A 58 -0.20 10.39 -11.63
N PRO A 59 0.58 9.50 -12.29
CA PRO A 59 1.60 8.71 -11.61
C PRO A 59 2.66 9.62 -10.97
N HIS A 60 2.95 9.37 -9.70
CA HIS A 60 3.94 10.15 -8.94
C HIS A 60 5.24 9.38 -8.79
N GLN A 61 5.24 8.30 -8.00
CA GLN A 61 6.43 7.54 -7.70
C GLN A 61 6.21 6.07 -8.01
N ILE A 62 7.22 5.42 -8.58
CA ILE A 62 7.26 3.97 -8.73
C ILE A 62 8.59 3.45 -8.19
N GLN A 63 8.51 2.44 -7.35
CA GLN A 63 9.70 1.81 -6.78
C GLN A 63 9.50 0.29 -6.74
N MET A 64 10.50 -0.43 -7.27
CA MET A 64 10.53 -1.89 -7.28
C MET A 64 11.71 -2.39 -6.47
N PHE A 65 11.48 -3.42 -5.65
CA PHE A 65 12.47 -4.10 -4.84
C PHE A 65 12.80 -5.46 -5.46
N LYS A 66 14.09 -5.70 -5.68
CA LYS A 66 14.64 -6.97 -6.15
C LYS A 66 15.42 -7.62 -5.04
N GLU A 67 14.76 -8.54 -4.34
CA GLU A 67 15.29 -9.22 -3.16
C GLU A 67 15.64 -10.68 -3.46
N ARG A 68 16.17 -11.40 -2.46
CA ARG A 68 16.41 -12.86 -2.52
C ARG A 68 15.10 -13.64 -2.37
N LEU A 69 14.11 -13.30 -3.18
CA LEU A 69 12.79 -13.90 -3.29
C LEU A 69 12.56 -14.38 -4.72
N GLU A 70 11.50 -15.14 -4.94
CA GLU A 70 11.14 -15.67 -6.27
C GLU A 70 10.58 -14.58 -7.21
N ARG A 71 9.97 -13.55 -6.62
CA ARG A 71 9.29 -12.44 -7.32
C ARG A 71 9.73 -11.10 -6.76
N LYS A 72 9.68 -10.07 -7.61
CA LYS A 72 9.81 -8.67 -7.19
C LYS A 72 8.48 -8.18 -6.64
N PHE A 73 8.57 -7.19 -5.79
CA PHE A 73 7.43 -6.44 -5.28
C PHE A 73 7.81 -4.96 -5.24
N GLY A 74 6.84 -4.08 -5.09
CA GLY A 74 7.06 -2.65 -5.15
C GLY A 74 5.79 -1.88 -4.85
N PHE A 75 5.83 -0.60 -5.13
CA PHE A 75 4.67 0.26 -5.04
C PHE A 75 4.65 1.28 -6.17
N VAL A 76 3.46 1.82 -6.40
CA VAL A 76 3.23 3.00 -7.21
C VAL A 76 2.27 3.93 -6.48
N THR A 77 2.53 5.23 -6.53
CA THR A 77 1.63 6.26 -6.00
C THR A 77 1.08 7.13 -7.13
N PHE A 78 -0.14 7.63 -6.90
CA PHE A 78 -0.84 8.52 -7.81
C PHE A 78 -1.40 9.71 -7.05
N PHE A 79 -1.45 10.88 -7.68
CA PHE A 79 -2.29 11.98 -7.22
C PHE A 79 -3.34 12.30 -8.25
N ILE A 80 -4.46 12.88 -7.80
CA ILE A 80 -5.46 13.45 -8.70
C ILE A 80 -5.12 14.93 -8.89
N HIS A 81 -4.84 15.30 -10.13
CA HIS A 81 -4.67 16.69 -10.52
C HIS A 81 -5.98 17.26 -11.02
N GLU A 82 -6.36 18.42 -10.49
CA GLU A 82 -7.61 19.11 -10.79
C GLU A 82 -7.36 20.33 -11.69
N THR A 83 -8.09 20.44 -12.80
CA THR A 83 -8.05 21.62 -13.68
C THR A 83 -9.27 22.52 -13.52
N SER A 84 -10.45 21.93 -13.33
CA SER A 84 -11.72 22.64 -13.17
C SER A 84 -12.71 21.70 -12.48
N ARG A 85 -12.52 21.51 -11.18
CA ARG A 85 -13.20 20.47 -10.42
C ARG A 85 -14.71 20.74 -10.32
N ALA A 86 -15.52 19.86 -10.92
CA ALA A 86 -16.98 19.93 -10.87
C ALA A 86 -17.62 18.89 -9.92
N ALA A 87 -16.87 17.86 -9.50
CA ALA A 87 -17.38 16.72 -8.71
C ALA A 87 -16.92 16.76 -7.24
N SER A 88 -17.66 16.08 -6.37
CA SER A 88 -17.33 15.93 -4.94
C SER A 88 -16.12 15.00 -4.69
N ASP A 89 -15.51 15.05 -3.49
CA ASP A 89 -14.35 14.19 -3.16
C ASP A 89 -14.72 12.72 -3.18
N GLU A 90 -15.93 12.40 -2.74
CA GLU A 90 -16.42 11.04 -2.67
C GLU A 90 -16.62 10.45 -4.07
N GLU A 91 -17.17 11.23 -5.01
CA GLU A 91 -17.33 10.84 -6.40
C GLU A 91 -15.98 10.61 -7.08
N LEU A 92 -15.03 11.55 -6.91
CA LEU A 92 -13.68 11.40 -7.44
C LEU A 92 -12.96 10.19 -6.86
N HIS A 93 -13.08 9.96 -5.56
CA HIS A 93 -12.49 8.81 -4.89
C HIS A 93 -13.06 7.49 -5.43
N LYS A 94 -14.39 7.40 -5.57
CA LYS A 94 -15.06 6.23 -6.18
C LYS A 94 -14.59 5.98 -7.61
N LEU A 95 -14.40 7.02 -8.42
CA LEU A 95 -13.84 6.90 -9.77
C LEU A 95 -12.39 6.39 -9.74
N ALA A 96 -11.57 6.89 -8.83
CA ALA A 96 -10.18 6.47 -8.72
C ALA A 96 -10.05 5.02 -8.25
N LEU A 97 -10.85 4.58 -7.26
CA LEU A 97 -10.91 3.17 -6.85
C LEU A 97 -11.39 2.27 -8.00
N ARG A 98 -12.41 2.73 -8.76
CA ARG A 98 -12.89 2.02 -9.95
C ARG A 98 -11.78 1.87 -10.98
N TRP A 99 -11.00 2.92 -11.21
CA TRP A 99 -9.86 2.89 -12.13
C TRP A 99 -8.79 1.89 -11.69
N VAL A 100 -8.42 1.87 -10.40
CA VAL A 100 -7.46 0.88 -9.87
C VAL A 100 -7.93 -0.55 -10.18
N HIS A 101 -9.22 -0.83 -9.95
CA HIS A 101 -9.77 -2.16 -10.13
C HIS A 101 -10.01 -2.55 -11.60
N ARG A 102 -10.60 -1.66 -12.41
CA ARG A 102 -11.04 -1.97 -13.77
C ARG A 102 -9.98 -1.72 -14.84
N ASP A 103 -9.03 -0.84 -14.57
CA ASP A 103 -8.05 -0.40 -15.55
C ASP A 103 -6.63 -0.79 -15.14
N LEU A 104 -6.14 -0.32 -13.98
CA LEU A 104 -4.76 -0.56 -13.55
C LEU A 104 -4.47 -2.06 -13.33
N THR A 105 -5.43 -2.78 -12.75
CA THR A 105 -5.30 -4.22 -12.48
C THR A 105 -5.10 -5.06 -13.75
N PRO A 106 -5.98 -5.01 -14.77
CA PRO A 106 -5.73 -5.73 -16.02
C PRO A 106 -4.52 -5.19 -16.80
N GLN A 107 -4.19 -3.90 -16.70
CA GLN A 107 -2.98 -3.34 -17.30
C GLN A 107 -1.72 -4.03 -16.76
N LEU A 108 -1.49 -4.01 -15.45
CA LEU A 108 -0.35 -4.69 -14.83
C LEU A 108 -0.43 -6.23 -15.01
N GLY A 109 -1.65 -6.79 -15.00
CA GLY A 109 -1.87 -8.20 -15.25
C GLY A 109 -1.35 -8.67 -16.62
N SER A 110 -1.40 -7.82 -17.66
CA SER A 110 -0.89 -8.15 -19.00
C SER A 110 0.63 -8.36 -19.05
N VAL A 111 1.38 -7.84 -18.07
CA VAL A 111 2.82 -8.08 -17.88
C VAL A 111 3.10 -9.05 -16.72
N LYS A 112 2.08 -9.81 -16.28
CA LYS A 112 2.14 -10.78 -15.19
C LYS A 112 2.53 -10.16 -13.83
N ALA A 113 2.14 -8.91 -13.60
CA ALA A 113 2.26 -8.23 -12.31
C ALA A 113 0.87 -8.12 -11.66
N CYS A 114 0.83 -8.24 -10.34
CA CYS A 114 -0.36 -8.00 -9.54
C CYS A 114 -0.33 -6.60 -8.94
N VAL A 115 -1.49 -6.00 -8.72
CA VAL A 115 -1.63 -4.70 -8.04
C VAL A 115 -2.82 -4.73 -7.11
N ALA A 116 -2.67 -4.09 -5.95
CA ALA A 116 -3.74 -3.88 -4.99
C ALA A 116 -3.57 -2.50 -4.34
N LEU A 117 -4.64 -2.00 -3.71
CA LEU A 117 -4.53 -0.83 -2.85
C LEU A 117 -3.59 -1.15 -1.68
N GLY A 118 -2.63 -0.26 -1.44
CA GLY A 118 -1.73 -0.32 -0.28
C GLY A 118 -2.23 0.57 0.87
N GLN A 119 -3.52 0.88 0.89
CA GLN A 119 -4.19 1.71 1.91
C GLN A 119 -5.64 1.24 2.09
N PRO A 120 -6.29 1.58 3.22
CA PRO A 120 -7.71 1.33 3.41
C PRO A 120 -8.54 2.02 2.31
N PRO A 121 -9.56 1.37 1.74
CA PRO A 121 -10.32 1.89 0.61
C PRO A 121 -11.11 3.15 0.95
N GLU A 122 -11.37 3.47 2.20
CA GLU A 122 -12.02 4.70 2.64
C GLU A 122 -11.09 5.92 2.69
N CYS A 123 -9.77 5.71 2.65
CA CYS A 123 -8.79 6.79 2.71
C CYS A 123 -8.59 7.40 1.32
N TYR A 124 -8.80 8.71 1.19
CA TYR A 124 -8.56 9.45 -0.06
C TYR A 124 -7.06 9.68 -0.26
N SER A 125 -6.33 9.89 0.84
CA SER A 125 -4.88 9.97 0.88
C SER A 125 -4.29 8.82 1.70
N SER A 126 -3.25 8.19 1.16
CA SER A 126 -2.42 7.20 1.88
C SER A 126 -1.61 7.82 3.01
N VAL A 127 -1.35 9.13 2.97
CA VAL A 127 -0.36 9.76 3.84
C VAL A 127 -0.67 9.55 5.33
N PRO A 128 -1.90 9.81 5.82
CA PRO A 128 -2.25 9.57 7.23
C PRO A 128 -2.09 8.11 7.62
N PHE A 129 -2.57 7.20 6.77
CA PHE A 129 -2.48 5.76 7.03
C PHE A 129 -1.03 5.28 7.07
N LEU A 130 -0.21 5.63 6.09
CA LEU A 130 1.19 5.21 6.04
C LEU A 130 2.02 5.85 7.17
N ARG A 131 1.63 7.04 7.66
CA ARG A 131 2.21 7.63 8.86
C ARG A 131 1.85 6.80 10.09
N ALA A 132 0.57 6.56 10.33
CA ALA A 132 0.10 5.73 11.45
C ALA A 132 0.70 4.33 11.41
N LEU A 133 0.81 3.72 10.23
CA LEU A 133 1.45 2.41 10.05
C LEU A 133 2.90 2.38 10.53
N ARG A 134 3.66 3.45 10.29
CA ARG A 134 5.06 3.55 10.73
C ARG A 134 5.19 3.93 12.21
N GLU A 135 4.24 4.67 12.75
CA GLU A 135 4.28 5.19 14.12
C GLU A 135 3.69 4.20 15.14
N GLU A 136 2.62 3.48 14.77
CA GLU A 136 1.86 2.62 15.68
C GLU A 136 2.24 1.14 15.57
N CYS A 137 2.69 0.65 14.40
CA CYS A 137 3.11 -0.74 14.24
C CYS A 137 4.62 -0.90 14.48
N THR A 138 4.98 -1.51 15.61
CA THR A 138 6.39 -1.75 15.98
C THR A 138 7.11 -2.71 15.03
N PHE A 139 6.38 -3.44 14.18
CA PHE A 139 6.95 -4.23 13.08
C PHE A 139 7.78 -3.39 12.11
N LEU A 140 7.53 -2.08 12.02
CA LEU A 140 8.25 -1.14 11.16
C LEU A 140 9.26 -0.27 11.92
N ASP A 141 9.60 -0.62 13.17
CA ASP A 141 10.60 0.11 13.96
C ASP A 141 11.94 0.16 13.22
N ALA A 142 12.39 1.39 12.91
CA ALA A 142 13.65 1.65 12.21
C ALA A 142 14.89 1.10 12.94
N LYS A 143 14.81 0.84 14.25
CA LYS A 143 15.88 0.17 15.01
C LYS A 143 15.93 -1.34 14.78
N LYS A 144 14.82 -1.93 14.35
CA LYS A 144 14.69 -3.38 14.13
C LYS A 144 14.82 -3.78 12.66
N VAL A 145 14.48 -2.86 11.76
CA VAL A 145 14.34 -3.10 10.33
C VAL A 145 15.47 -2.47 9.52
N LYS A 146 16.04 -3.22 8.56
CA LYS A 146 17.11 -2.70 7.68
C LYS A 146 16.65 -1.59 6.74
N ASN A 147 15.45 -1.71 6.19
CA ASN A 147 14.84 -0.73 5.30
C ASN A 147 13.33 -0.69 5.54
N VAL A 148 12.87 0.34 6.25
CA VAL A 148 11.47 0.50 6.65
C VAL A 148 10.54 0.52 5.43
N LYS A 149 10.87 1.29 4.38
CA LYS A 149 10.01 1.41 3.20
C LYS A 149 9.85 0.08 2.46
N LYS A 150 10.93 -0.70 2.35
CA LYS A 150 10.90 -2.03 1.73
C LYS A 150 10.03 -3.00 2.53
N LEU A 151 10.17 -3.01 3.86
CA LEU A 151 9.39 -3.89 4.71
C LEU A 151 7.91 -3.48 4.76
N GLU A 152 7.63 -2.17 4.83
CA GLU A 152 6.28 -1.60 4.71
C GLU A 152 5.63 -2.05 3.39
N THR A 153 6.33 -1.88 2.27
CA THR A 153 5.81 -2.29 0.95
C THR A 153 5.53 -3.78 0.90
N PHE A 154 6.44 -4.62 1.42
CA PHE A 154 6.24 -6.06 1.47
C PHE A 154 5.03 -6.43 2.34
N LEU A 155 4.94 -5.87 3.55
CA LEU A 155 3.83 -6.11 4.47
C LEU A 155 2.49 -5.80 3.80
N LEU A 156 2.39 -4.63 3.16
CA LEU A 156 1.18 -4.19 2.47
C LEU A 156 0.78 -5.09 1.30
N THR A 157 1.71 -5.83 0.67
CA THR A 157 1.36 -6.85 -0.34
C THR A 157 0.61 -8.06 0.23
N LYS A 158 0.60 -8.22 1.55
CA LYS A 158 -0.02 -9.34 2.29
C LYS A 158 -1.24 -8.93 3.11
N VAL A 159 -1.55 -7.63 3.16
CA VAL A 159 -2.69 -7.11 3.93
C VAL A 159 -3.94 -7.11 3.08
N CYS A 160 -5.01 -7.67 3.63
CA CYS A 160 -6.37 -7.53 3.11
C CYS A 160 -7.07 -6.42 3.88
N PHE A 161 -7.25 -5.26 3.25
CA PHE A 161 -7.99 -4.15 3.86
C PHE A 161 -9.47 -4.46 3.96
N TYR A 162 -10.08 -4.04 5.06
CA TYR A 162 -11.52 -4.09 5.23
C TYR A 162 -12.20 -2.91 4.52
N SER A 163 -13.54 -2.92 4.47
CA SER A 163 -14.32 -1.95 3.70
C SER A 163 -15.46 -1.31 4.50
N GLU A 164 -15.43 -1.37 5.83
CA GLU A 164 -16.49 -0.82 6.69
C GLU A 164 -16.38 0.70 6.92
N GLY A 165 -15.29 1.34 6.48
CA GLY A 165 -15.13 2.80 6.54
C GLY A 165 -14.97 3.34 7.96
N LEU A 166 -14.33 2.58 8.85
CA LEU A 166 -14.28 2.90 10.28
C LEU A 166 -13.37 4.08 10.62
N ASN A 167 -12.52 4.49 9.68
CA ASN A 167 -11.52 5.57 9.81
C ASN A 167 -11.73 6.69 8.77
N LEU A 168 -12.96 6.90 8.28
CA LEU A 168 -13.29 7.97 7.33
C LEU A 168 -12.91 9.37 7.83
N ASP A 169 -12.93 9.56 9.16
CA ASP A 169 -12.54 10.79 9.87
C ASP A 169 -11.04 11.10 9.82
N LYS A 170 -10.19 10.15 9.39
CA LYS A 170 -8.73 10.31 9.33
C LYS A 170 -8.22 10.89 8.01
N ASN A 171 -9.11 11.28 7.10
CA ASN A 171 -8.75 11.94 5.85
C ASN A 171 -8.32 13.40 6.09
N ASN A 172 -7.32 13.90 5.34
CA ASN A 172 -6.73 15.25 5.47
C ASN A 172 -7.70 16.43 5.23
N LYS A 173 -8.98 16.17 4.95
CA LYS A 173 -9.96 17.18 4.52
C LYS A 173 -10.17 18.27 5.57
N ASP A 174 -10.29 17.89 6.84
CA ASP A 174 -10.63 18.85 7.91
C ASP A 174 -9.41 19.70 8.33
N GLU A 175 -8.20 19.15 8.21
CA GLU A 175 -6.95 19.88 8.49
C GLU A 175 -6.62 20.89 7.38
N LEU A 176 -6.82 20.53 6.10
CA LEU A 176 -6.55 21.41 4.96
C LEU A 176 -7.56 22.57 4.86
N MET A 177 -8.78 22.39 5.40
CA MET A 177 -9.85 23.39 5.38
C MET A 177 -9.90 24.28 6.63
N GLY A 178 -8.96 24.14 7.57
CA GLY A 178 -8.85 25.01 8.74
C GLY A 178 -10.03 24.94 9.71
N ALA A 179 -10.80 23.85 9.70
CA ALA A 179 -11.92 23.68 10.61
C ALA A 179 -11.41 23.40 12.04
N GLU A 180 -11.80 24.22 13.02
CA GLU A 180 -11.53 23.97 14.43
C GLU A 180 -12.04 22.58 14.80
N ARG A 181 -11.11 21.67 15.16
CA ARG A 181 -11.46 20.32 15.63
C ARG A 181 -12.42 20.44 16.82
N LYS A 182 -13.69 20.06 16.62
CA LYS A 182 -14.54 19.64 17.74
C LYS A 182 -13.92 18.34 18.29
N ASN A 183 -13.25 18.48 19.44
CA ASN A 183 -12.51 17.50 20.23
C ASN A 183 -13.21 16.16 20.58
N ASN A 184 -14.04 15.52 19.75
CA ASN A 184 -14.78 14.32 20.16
C ASN A 184 -15.05 13.27 19.05
N ALA A 185 -14.01 12.77 18.38
CA ALA A 185 -14.05 11.47 17.70
C ALA A 185 -12.66 10.80 17.81
N GLY A 186 -12.62 9.55 18.31
CA GLY A 186 -11.44 8.91 18.92
C GLY A 186 -10.11 9.13 18.21
N GLU A 187 -9.11 9.62 18.95
CA GLU A 187 -7.77 9.94 18.44
C GLU A 187 -7.07 8.74 17.76
N ALA A 188 -7.27 7.54 18.28
CA ALA A 188 -6.61 6.33 17.81
C ALA A 188 -7.22 5.78 16.52
N TRP A 189 -6.36 5.26 15.63
CA TRP A 189 -6.80 4.47 14.49
C TRP A 189 -7.48 3.18 14.94
N LYS A 190 -8.55 2.81 14.23
CA LYS A 190 -9.15 1.48 14.36
C LYS A 190 -8.46 0.53 13.38
N VAL A 191 -8.55 -0.77 13.67
CA VAL A 191 -8.07 -1.84 12.79
C VAL A 191 -8.63 -1.66 11.38
N VAL A 192 -7.75 -1.70 10.38
CA VAL A 192 -8.07 -1.43 8.97
C VAL A 192 -8.01 -2.66 8.06
N GLY A 193 -7.46 -3.78 8.54
CA GLY A 193 -7.31 -4.97 7.72
C GLY A 193 -6.77 -6.17 8.47
N SER A 194 -6.63 -7.27 7.72
CA SER A 194 -6.05 -8.51 8.21
C SER A 194 -4.78 -8.90 7.46
N PHE A 195 -3.88 -9.56 8.17
CA PHE A 195 -2.69 -10.22 7.66
C PHE A 195 -2.84 -11.72 7.92
N GLY A 196 -2.89 -12.53 6.86
CA GLY A 196 -2.94 -13.98 6.99
C GLY A 196 -1.54 -14.57 7.11
N MET A 197 -1.23 -15.30 8.17
CA MET A 197 0.07 -15.97 8.30
C MET A 197 0.31 -16.98 7.18
N SER A 198 -0.74 -17.66 6.73
CA SER A 198 -0.72 -18.59 5.60
C SER A 198 -0.36 -17.94 4.25
N SER A 199 -0.36 -16.60 4.15
CA SER A 199 0.06 -15.87 2.95
C SER A 199 1.59 -15.78 2.77
N LEU A 200 2.35 -16.12 3.81
CA LEU A 200 3.81 -16.11 3.78
C LEU A 200 4.34 -17.45 3.28
N THR A 201 5.10 -17.37 2.20
CA THR A 201 5.94 -18.49 1.77
C THR A 201 7.14 -18.64 2.69
N TRP A 202 7.78 -19.80 2.62
CA TRP A 202 8.98 -20.06 3.39
C TRP A 202 10.16 -19.14 3.02
N SER A 203 10.35 -18.86 1.73
CA SER A 203 11.42 -17.98 1.26
C SER A 203 11.23 -16.55 1.77
N GLU A 204 9.98 -16.09 1.85
CA GLU A 204 9.60 -14.82 2.46
C GLU A 204 9.86 -14.79 3.96
N LEU A 205 9.54 -15.85 4.71
CA LEU A 205 9.86 -15.94 6.14
C LEU A 205 11.37 -15.84 6.40
N LEU A 206 12.19 -16.57 5.64
CA LEU A 206 13.64 -16.47 5.75
C LEU A 206 14.19 -15.10 5.39
N TRP A 207 13.57 -14.44 4.41
CA TRP A 207 13.91 -13.08 4.05
C TRP A 207 13.53 -12.10 5.17
N LEU A 208 12.33 -12.22 5.76
CA LEU A 208 11.87 -11.41 6.89
C LEU A 208 12.82 -11.51 8.09
N VAL A 209 13.28 -12.71 8.47
CA VAL A 209 14.27 -12.90 9.55
C VAL A 209 15.58 -12.15 9.26
N ARG A 210 15.97 -12.00 8.00
CA ARG A 210 17.16 -11.24 7.60
C ARG A 210 16.92 -9.74 7.60
N GLU A 211 15.69 -9.29 7.35
CA GLU A 211 15.33 -7.88 7.25
C GLU A 211 14.88 -7.26 8.57
N HIS A 212 14.39 -8.08 9.51
CA HIS A 212 13.84 -7.66 10.79
C HIS A 212 14.47 -8.44 11.95
N SER A 213 15.30 -7.76 12.75
CA SER A 213 16.09 -8.37 13.85
C SER A 213 15.28 -8.88 15.04
N GLY A 214 14.03 -8.45 15.18
CA GLY A 214 13.12 -8.94 16.22
C GLY A 214 12.31 -10.19 15.83
N MET A 215 12.46 -10.71 14.61
CA MET A 215 11.72 -11.89 14.18
C MET A 215 12.08 -13.12 15.04
N PRO A 216 11.11 -13.97 15.37
CA PRO A 216 11.40 -15.23 16.03
C PRO A 216 12.31 -16.12 15.16
N PRO A 217 13.17 -16.94 15.79
CA PRO A 217 14.14 -17.74 15.07
C PRO A 217 13.45 -18.78 14.18
N VAL A 218 13.96 -18.91 12.96
CA VAL A 218 13.48 -19.87 11.97
C VAL A 218 14.57 -20.92 11.76
N VAL A 219 14.33 -22.17 12.17
CA VAL A 219 15.35 -23.24 12.13
C VAL A 219 15.48 -23.81 10.72
N VAL A 220 16.65 -23.64 10.12
CA VAL A 220 17.01 -24.25 8.83
C VAL A 220 17.83 -25.52 9.06
N SER A 221 17.30 -26.68 8.67
CA SER A 221 18.05 -27.94 8.72
C SER A 221 18.86 -28.12 7.43
N LYS A 222 20.06 -28.69 7.51
CA LYS A 222 21.01 -28.90 6.40
C LYS A 222 20.32 -29.38 5.11
N GLY A 223 20.16 -28.48 4.14
CA GLY A 223 19.81 -28.79 2.75
C GLY A 223 18.32 -28.97 2.44
N ASN A 224 17.45 -29.19 3.44
CA ASN A 224 16.01 -29.21 3.26
C ASN A 224 15.36 -28.37 4.34
N VAL A 225 14.53 -27.44 3.87
CA VAL A 225 13.92 -26.48 4.77
C VAL A 225 12.52 -26.91 5.13
N ASP A 226 12.34 -27.24 6.40
CA ASP A 226 11.15 -27.87 6.94
C ASP A 226 10.33 -26.83 7.72
N ILE A 227 9.11 -26.57 7.25
CA ILE A 227 8.13 -25.64 7.83
C ILE A 227 7.73 -26.08 9.25
N SER A 228 7.94 -27.36 9.61
CA SER A 228 7.62 -27.93 10.91
C SER A 228 8.46 -27.37 12.08
N LYS A 229 9.54 -26.62 11.81
CA LYS A 229 10.47 -26.13 12.82
C LYS A 229 10.43 -24.62 13.06
N CYS A 230 9.51 -23.90 12.42
CA CYS A 230 9.16 -22.55 12.85
C CYS A 230 8.15 -22.67 13.99
N ASP A 231 8.44 -22.04 15.12
CA ASP A 231 7.44 -21.90 16.19
C ASP A 231 6.32 -20.98 15.69
N LYS A 232 5.26 -21.60 15.17
CA LYS A 232 4.12 -20.91 14.58
C LYS A 232 3.41 -20.04 15.60
N GLU A 233 3.38 -20.45 16.86
CA GLU A 233 2.75 -19.67 17.91
C GLU A 233 3.59 -18.45 18.24
N ALA A 234 4.91 -18.60 18.41
CA ALA A 234 5.80 -17.46 18.60
C ALA A 234 5.76 -16.47 17.43
N LEU A 235 5.70 -16.96 16.18
CA LEU A 235 5.52 -16.11 15.00
C LEU A 235 4.18 -15.37 15.03
N ARG A 236 3.11 -16.08 15.37
CA ARG A 236 1.77 -15.49 15.48
C ARG A 236 1.74 -14.38 16.52
N THR A 237 2.15 -14.67 17.75
CA THR A 237 2.20 -13.71 18.86
C THR A 237 3.03 -12.50 18.47
N PHE A 238 4.22 -12.72 17.90
CA PHE A 238 5.07 -11.63 17.43
C PHE A 238 4.36 -10.75 16.40
N LEU A 239 3.72 -11.33 15.38
CA LEU A 239 3.00 -10.56 14.36
C LEU A 239 1.78 -9.84 14.96
N GLU A 240 1.02 -10.47 15.85
CA GLU A 240 -0.15 -9.87 16.51
C GLU A 240 0.28 -8.65 17.33
N GLU A 241 1.31 -8.77 18.15
CA GLU A 241 1.82 -7.68 19.00
C GLU A 241 2.42 -6.54 18.17
N THR A 242 3.04 -6.84 17.03
CA THR A 242 3.80 -5.83 16.26
C THR A 242 2.98 -5.15 15.15
N LEU A 243 1.88 -5.76 14.71
CA LEU A 243 0.98 -5.23 13.68
C LEU A 243 -0.28 -4.55 14.26
N LEU A 244 -0.64 -4.85 15.50
CA LEU A 244 -1.62 -4.04 16.23
C LEU A 244 -1.08 -2.61 16.47
N PRO A 245 -1.96 -1.60 16.60
CA PRO A 245 -3.43 -1.68 16.61
C PRO A 245 -4.08 -1.71 15.22
N LEU A 246 -3.31 -1.58 14.14
CA LEU A 246 -3.86 -1.32 12.79
C LEU A 246 -4.25 -2.57 12.01
N ILE A 247 -3.47 -3.65 12.13
CA ILE A 247 -3.66 -4.84 11.31
C ILE A 247 -3.82 -6.05 12.24
N ARG A 248 -4.90 -6.80 12.06
CA ARG A 248 -5.13 -8.06 12.79
C ARG A 248 -4.43 -9.21 12.10
N VAL A 249 -3.86 -10.13 12.85
CA VAL A 249 -3.35 -11.39 12.29
C VAL A 249 -4.46 -12.43 12.30
N VAL A 250 -4.59 -13.14 11.17
CA VAL A 250 -5.50 -14.28 11.03
C VAL A 250 -4.71 -15.53 10.63
N ALA A 251 -5.24 -16.69 11.00
CA ALA A 251 -4.63 -17.99 10.70
C ALA A 251 -4.61 -18.28 9.20
#